data_AF-A0A0M0J8M5-F1
#
_entry.id   AF-A0A0M0J8M5-F1
#
_cell.length_a   1.000
_cell.length_b   1.000
_cell.length_c   1.000
_cell.angle_alpha   90.00
_cell.angle_beta   90.00
_cell.angle_gamma   90.00
#
_symmetry.space_group_name_H-M   'P 1'
#
loop_
_entity.id
_entity.type
_entity.pdbx_description
1 polymer ?
#
loop_
_entity_poly.entity_id
_entity_poly.type
_entity_poly.pdbx_seq_one_letter_code
_entity_poly.pdbx_strand_id
1 'polypeptide(L)'
;MLALAVSALAFQAPGVALRPAVKQTAAPQMTVFENGMQQFKGDFPWLAKYGFGPTVKAERWNGRHAMFGWVMIVATGYAKSHGLIPSGDVALQYKDWGGLAQLGLNQYISTERAVIMMVHVHALAVSAAAAFGPQVLGDTLTLLDGETDEEPYGLFVPLESGLTPAAEMLNGRLAMLGLIAVVSASMASGMDILEVVNIGVGGLLLAK
;
A
#
# COMPACT_ATOMS: atom_id res chain seq x y z
N MET A 1 31.76 52.97 -29.06
CA MET A 1 30.43 53.04 -28.42
C MET A 1 29.36 52.42 -29.32
N LEU A 2 29.36 51.09 -29.48
CA LEU A 2 28.33 50.37 -30.25
C LEU A 2 28.23 48.88 -29.84
N ALA A 3 28.49 48.55 -28.56
CA ALA A 3 28.53 47.16 -28.09
C ALA A 3 27.94 46.97 -26.67
N LEU A 4 27.11 47.91 -26.20
CA LEU A 4 26.50 47.87 -24.85
C LEU A 4 24.97 48.04 -24.85
N ALA A 5 24.32 48.01 -26.02
CA ALA A 5 22.88 48.27 -26.15
C ALA A 5 22.06 47.05 -26.62
N VAL A 6 22.63 45.84 -26.66
CA VAL A 6 21.93 44.64 -27.20
C VAL A 6 21.58 43.60 -26.12
N SER A 7 22.05 43.76 -24.88
CA SER A 7 21.84 42.75 -23.82
C SER A 7 20.57 42.93 -22.98
N ALA A 8 19.77 43.98 -23.20
CA ALA A 8 18.56 44.24 -22.39
C ALA A 8 17.24 43.70 -22.99
N LEU A 9 17.26 43.13 -24.20
CA LEU A 9 16.05 42.63 -24.88
C LEU A 9 15.95 41.09 -24.96
N ALA A 10 16.92 40.36 -24.40
CA ALA A 10 16.92 38.90 -24.44
C ALA A 10 16.12 38.22 -23.30
N PHE A 11 15.52 38.99 -22.38
CA PHE A 11 14.81 38.47 -21.21
C PHE A 11 13.36 38.96 -21.12
N GLN A 12 12.62 38.86 -22.23
CA GLN A 12 11.18 39.06 -22.23
C GLN A 12 10.53 37.83 -22.84
N ALA A 13 10.39 36.79 -22.02
CA ALA A 13 9.57 35.64 -22.38
C ALA A 13 8.13 36.15 -22.59
N PRO A 14 7.46 35.78 -23.70
CA PRO A 14 6.04 36.09 -23.86
C PRO A 14 5.29 35.43 -22.71
N GLY A 15 4.53 36.24 -21.97
CA GLY A 15 3.74 35.77 -20.84
C GLY A 15 2.86 34.61 -21.29
N VAL A 16 3.11 33.43 -20.71
CA VAL A 16 2.25 32.27 -20.88
C VAL A 16 0.88 32.68 -20.35
N ALA A 17 -0.10 32.80 -21.23
CA ALA A 17 -1.48 33.01 -20.83
C ALA A 17 -1.84 31.90 -19.84
N LEU A 18 -2.25 32.27 -18.62
CA LEU A 18 -2.80 31.33 -17.65
C LEU A 18 -3.93 30.59 -18.36
N ARG A 19 -3.72 29.29 -18.62
CA ARG A 19 -4.76 28.40 -19.13
C ARG A 19 -5.93 28.57 -18.17
N PRO A 20 -7.13 28.95 -18.63
CA PRO A 20 -8.27 29.07 -17.74
C PRO A 20 -8.40 27.75 -16.99
N ALA A 21 -8.45 27.82 -15.66
CA ALA A 21 -8.65 26.66 -14.81
C ALA A 21 -9.84 25.90 -15.39
N VAL A 22 -9.57 24.69 -15.91
CA VAL A 22 -10.64 23.78 -16.26
C VAL A 22 -11.41 23.61 -14.96
N LYS A 23 -12.64 24.14 -14.92
CA LYS A 23 -13.55 23.90 -13.81
C LYS A 23 -13.67 22.39 -13.74
N GLN A 24 -12.99 21.81 -12.76
CA GLN A 24 -13.13 20.40 -12.44
C GLN A 24 -14.62 20.21 -12.19
N THR A 25 -15.29 19.52 -13.11
CA THR A 25 -16.64 19.05 -12.89
C THR A 25 -16.56 18.22 -11.61
N ALA A 26 -17.21 18.70 -10.55
CA ALA A 26 -17.22 18.02 -9.26
C ALA A 26 -17.51 16.55 -9.50
N ALA A 27 -16.55 15.69 -9.13
CA ALA A 27 -16.75 14.25 -9.23
C ALA A 27 -18.05 13.90 -8.49
N PRO A 28 -18.84 12.92 -8.96
CA PRO A 28 -20.06 12.52 -8.27
C PRO A 28 -19.69 12.07 -6.86
N GLN A 29 -19.98 12.92 -5.87
CA GLN A 29 -19.79 12.63 -4.46
C GLN A 29 -20.84 11.61 -4.05
N MET A 30 -20.39 10.45 -3.58
CA MET A 30 -21.29 9.48 -2.97
C MET A 30 -21.63 9.98 -1.57
N THR A 31 -22.81 10.58 -1.45
CA THR A 31 -23.35 11.10 -0.18
C THR A 31 -23.27 10.09 0.95
N VAL A 32 -23.38 8.78 0.69
CA VAL A 32 -23.33 7.73 1.72
C VAL A 32 -21.96 7.62 2.40
N PHE A 33 -20.85 7.75 1.66
CA PHE A 33 -19.51 7.66 2.24
C PHE A 33 -19.16 8.92 3.02
N GLU A 34 -19.48 10.10 2.49
CA GLU A 34 -19.33 11.36 3.23
C GLU A 34 -20.22 11.39 4.48
N ASN A 35 -21.47 10.93 4.38
CA ASN A 35 -22.38 10.81 5.52
C ASN A 35 -21.85 9.82 6.56
N GLY A 36 -21.26 8.69 6.13
CA GLY A 36 -20.63 7.72 7.03
C GLY A 36 -19.39 8.27 7.73
N MET A 37 -18.55 9.02 7.02
CA MET A 37 -17.40 9.72 7.61
C MET A 37 -17.84 10.80 8.60
N GLN A 38 -18.89 11.57 8.27
CA GLN A 38 -19.44 12.60 9.14
C GLN A 38 -20.11 11.99 10.38
N GLN A 39 -20.84 10.88 10.23
CA GLN A 39 -21.45 10.16 11.33
C GLN A 39 -20.39 9.57 12.27
N PHE A 40 -19.32 8.96 11.73
CA PHE A 40 -18.20 8.46 12.53
C PHE A 40 -17.46 9.59 13.27
N LYS A 41 -17.27 10.75 12.62
CA LYS A 41 -16.71 11.96 13.27
C LYS A 41 -17.62 12.47 14.40
N GLY A 42 -18.93 12.34 14.26
CA GLY A 42 -19.91 12.69 15.29
C GLY A 42 -19.91 11.73 16.48
N ASP A 43 -19.85 10.42 16.22
CA ASP A 43 -19.95 9.39 17.26
C ASP A 43 -18.62 9.18 18.01
N PHE A 44 -17.48 9.34 17.32
CA PHE A 44 -16.14 9.10 17.88
C PHE A 44 -15.15 10.23 17.55
N PRO A 45 -15.35 11.44 18.11
CA PRO A 45 -14.50 12.60 17.81
C PRO A 45 -13.03 12.41 18.23
N TRP A 46 -12.77 11.62 19.27
CA TRP A 46 -11.41 11.35 19.74
C TRP A 46 -10.62 10.43 18.78
N LEU A 47 -11.26 9.42 18.17
CA LEU A 47 -10.62 8.52 17.20
C LEU A 47 -10.40 9.22 15.86
N ALA A 48 -11.39 9.97 15.41
CA ALA A 48 -11.31 10.72 14.16
C ALA A 48 -10.18 11.77 14.19
N LYS A 49 -9.93 12.39 15.36
CA LYS A 49 -8.83 13.34 15.55
C LYS A 49 -7.45 12.72 15.28
N TYR A 50 -7.26 11.44 15.60
CA TYR A 50 -6.00 10.73 15.35
C TYR A 50 -5.94 10.04 13.98
N GLY A 51 -6.96 10.21 13.14
CA GLY A 51 -7.03 9.60 11.80
C GLY A 51 -7.51 8.16 11.79
N PHE A 52 -8.04 7.65 12.91
CA PHE A 52 -8.69 6.34 12.95
C PHE A 52 -10.09 6.38 12.36
N GLY A 53 -10.49 5.27 11.74
CA GLY A 53 -11.81 5.09 11.12
C GLY A 53 -11.77 5.28 9.60
N PRO A 54 -12.94 5.51 8.97
CA PRO A 54 -13.03 5.80 7.54
C PRO A 54 -12.48 7.21 7.28
N THR A 55 -11.16 7.33 7.16
CA THR A 55 -10.42 8.57 6.86
C THR A 55 -9.61 8.40 5.58
N VAL A 56 -9.29 9.50 4.90
CA VAL A 56 -8.49 9.44 3.65
C VAL A 56 -7.07 8.98 3.96
N LYS A 57 -6.56 9.36 5.14
CA LYS A 57 -5.27 8.89 5.66
C LYS A 57 -5.23 7.38 5.88
N ALA A 58 -6.27 6.80 6.50
CA ALA A 58 -6.37 5.35 6.68
C ALA A 58 -6.49 4.61 5.32
N GLU A 59 -7.23 5.18 4.38
CA GLU A 59 -7.33 4.64 3.02
C GLU A 59 -5.96 4.59 2.32
N ARG A 60 -5.19 5.68 2.39
CA ARG A 60 -3.85 5.77 1.81
C ARG A 60 -2.89 4.76 2.43
N TRP A 61 -2.86 4.67 3.77
CA TRP A 61 -2.00 3.73 4.48
C TRP A 61 -2.36 2.26 4.19
N ASN A 62 -3.66 1.92 4.13
CA ASN A 62 -4.10 0.59 3.76
C ASN A 62 -3.78 0.27 2.29
N GLY A 63 -3.92 1.26 1.39
CA GLY A 63 -3.50 1.15 0.00
C GLY A 63 -2.00 0.82 -0.14
N ARG A 64 -1.13 1.51 0.62
CA ARG A 64 0.32 1.22 0.67
C ARG A 64 0.62 -0.20 1.14
N HIS A 65 -0.06 -0.65 2.21
CA HIS A 65 0.09 -2.02 2.71
C HIS A 65 -0.41 -3.06 1.71
N ALA A 66 -1.50 -2.79 1.01
CA ALA A 66 -2.02 -3.69 -0.03
C ALA A 66 -1.05 -3.79 -1.22
N MET A 67 -0.50 -2.66 -1.68
CA MET A 67 0.51 -2.63 -2.75
C MET A 67 1.79 -3.38 -2.34
N PHE A 68 2.28 -3.17 -1.12
CA PHE A 68 3.41 -3.93 -0.57
C PHE A 68 3.11 -5.43 -0.45
N GLY A 69 1.91 -5.78 0.03
CA GLY A 69 1.45 -7.16 0.17
C GLY A 69 1.46 -7.91 -1.16
N TRP A 70 1.01 -7.28 -2.25
CA TRP A 70 1.09 -7.86 -3.59
C TRP A 70 2.51 -8.17 -4.03
N VAL A 71 3.46 -7.26 -3.78
CA VAL A 71 4.88 -7.49 -4.07
C VAL A 71 5.40 -8.70 -3.29
N MET A 72 5.06 -8.80 -2.00
CA MET A 72 5.48 -9.93 -1.15
C MET A 72 4.87 -11.26 -1.59
N ILE A 73 3.62 -11.29 -2.02
CA ILE A 73 2.95 -12.50 -2.55
C ILE A 73 3.67 -12.98 -3.81
N VAL A 74 3.93 -12.08 -4.76
CA VAL A 74 4.61 -12.43 -6.02
C VAL A 74 6.06 -12.86 -5.76
N ALA A 75 6.79 -12.14 -4.90
CA ALA A 75 8.15 -12.47 -4.53
C ALA A 75 8.24 -13.85 -3.84
N THR A 76 7.26 -14.20 -3.00
CA THR A 76 7.19 -15.51 -2.34
C THR A 76 6.97 -16.62 -3.36
N GLY A 77 6.05 -16.43 -4.30
CA GLY A 77 5.81 -17.38 -5.38
C GLY A 77 7.04 -17.61 -6.26
N TYR A 78 7.73 -16.53 -6.62
CA TYR A 78 8.98 -16.58 -7.38
C TYR A 78 10.11 -17.29 -6.60
N ALA A 79 10.28 -16.97 -5.31
CA ALA A 79 11.29 -17.60 -4.45
C ALA A 79 11.05 -19.10 -4.27
N LYS A 80 9.78 -19.52 -4.24
CA LYS A 80 9.37 -20.93 -4.17
C LYS A 80 9.66 -21.68 -5.46
N SER A 81 9.36 -21.12 -6.62
CA SER A 81 9.59 -21.79 -7.91
C SER A 81 11.07 -21.94 -8.27
N HIS A 82 11.89 -20.95 -7.91
CA HIS A 82 13.32 -20.90 -8.23
C HIS A 82 14.24 -21.50 -7.15
N GLY A 83 13.67 -22.06 -6.07
CA GLY A 83 14.45 -22.69 -5.00
C GLY A 83 15.35 -21.72 -4.23
N LEU A 84 14.97 -20.43 -4.16
CA LEU A 84 15.72 -19.42 -3.40
C LEU A 84 15.60 -19.62 -1.88
N ILE A 85 14.61 -20.40 -1.44
CA ILE A 85 14.44 -20.80 -0.05
C ILE A 85 15.23 -22.10 0.18
N PRO A 86 16.32 -22.07 0.99
CA PRO A 86 17.08 -23.26 1.29
C PRO A 86 16.24 -24.23 2.11
N SER A 87 16.17 -25.49 1.67
CA SER A 87 15.55 -26.60 2.42
C SER A 87 14.11 -26.33 2.89
N GLY A 88 13.28 -25.71 2.04
CA GLY A 88 11.93 -25.25 2.40
C GLY A 88 11.01 -26.31 3.03
N ASP A 89 11.10 -27.56 2.57
CA ASP A 89 10.26 -28.67 3.03
C ASP A 89 10.71 -29.29 4.36
N VAL A 90 11.90 -28.95 4.85
CA VAL A 90 12.46 -29.54 6.07
C VAL A 90 11.84 -28.87 7.30
N ALA A 91 11.28 -29.68 8.19
CA ALA A 91 10.77 -29.22 9.48
C ALA A 91 11.91 -28.83 10.43
N LEU A 92 11.73 -27.71 11.15
CA LEU A 92 12.70 -27.27 12.15
C LEU A 92 12.77 -28.27 13.32
N GLN A 93 13.95 -28.42 13.91
CA GLN A 93 14.17 -29.35 15.01
C GLN A 93 14.02 -28.67 16.37
N TYR A 94 13.45 -29.40 17.33
CA TYR A 94 13.37 -28.96 18.73
C TYR A 94 14.72 -28.63 19.34
N LYS A 95 15.79 -29.37 18.96
CA LYS A 95 17.13 -29.17 19.52
C LYS A 95 17.66 -27.75 19.29
N ASP A 96 17.27 -27.13 18.17
CA ASP A 96 17.80 -25.84 17.72
C ASP A 96 16.87 -24.67 18.11
N TRP A 97 15.55 -24.90 18.15
CA TRP A 97 14.53 -23.83 18.30
C TRP A 97 13.60 -24.01 19.50
N GLY A 98 13.70 -25.12 20.24
CA GLY A 98 12.83 -25.44 21.36
C GLY A 98 11.34 -25.46 20.99
N GLY A 99 10.49 -24.99 21.90
CA GLY A 99 9.04 -24.96 21.72
C GLY A 99 8.52 -23.89 20.75
N LEU A 100 9.36 -22.95 20.29
CA LEU A 100 8.93 -21.86 19.41
C LEU A 100 8.55 -22.34 18.00
N ALA A 101 9.17 -23.43 17.55
CA ALA A 101 8.89 -24.03 16.25
C ALA A 101 7.72 -25.03 16.28
N GLN A 102 7.11 -25.28 17.45
CA GLN A 102 6.14 -26.35 17.64
C GLN A 102 4.71 -25.88 17.30
N LEU A 103 4.04 -26.63 16.41
CA LEU A 103 2.63 -26.43 16.03
C LEU A 103 1.67 -27.18 16.97
N GLY A 104 2.17 -28.19 17.68
CA GLY A 104 1.42 -29.11 18.56
C GLY A 104 1.77 -30.57 18.25
N LEU A 105 1.53 -31.50 19.19
CA LEU A 105 1.69 -32.97 18.98
C LEU A 105 2.99 -33.40 18.27
N ASN A 106 4.15 -32.86 18.68
CA ASN A 106 5.48 -33.10 18.05
C ASN A 106 5.58 -32.73 16.56
N GLN A 107 4.68 -31.91 16.03
CA GLN A 107 4.82 -31.31 14.70
C GLN A 107 5.50 -29.95 14.79
N TYR A 108 6.40 -29.69 13.83
CA TYR A 108 7.19 -28.47 13.76
C TYR A 108 6.92 -27.71 12.47
N ILE A 109 7.07 -26.39 12.50
CA ILE A 109 6.96 -25.53 11.33
C ILE A 109 8.06 -25.86 10.31
N SER A 110 7.72 -25.81 9.02
CA SER A 110 8.69 -25.97 7.94
C SER A 110 9.60 -24.76 7.83
N THR A 111 10.80 -24.97 7.30
CA THR A 111 11.78 -23.90 7.06
C THR A 111 11.19 -22.83 6.14
N GLU A 112 10.43 -23.20 5.11
CA GLU A 112 9.72 -22.25 4.24
C GLU A 112 8.80 -21.32 5.02
N ARG A 113 7.93 -21.88 5.87
CA ARG A 113 6.99 -21.09 6.68
C ARG A 113 7.72 -20.21 7.68
N ALA A 114 8.78 -20.72 8.31
CA ALA A 114 9.59 -19.96 9.26
C ALA A 114 10.30 -18.76 8.60
N VAL A 115 10.91 -18.96 7.42
CA VAL A 115 11.58 -17.89 6.66
C VAL A 115 10.58 -16.81 6.26
N ILE A 116 9.43 -17.20 5.69
CA ILE A 116 8.38 -16.24 5.30
C ILE A 116 7.88 -15.46 6.52
N MET A 117 7.63 -16.12 7.65
CA MET A 117 7.22 -15.47 8.89
C MET A 117 8.25 -14.47 9.39
N MET A 118 9.54 -14.82 9.39
CA MET A 118 10.59 -13.92 9.82
C MET A 118 10.69 -12.69 8.92
N VAL A 119 10.50 -12.83 7.60
CA VAL A 119 10.46 -11.68 6.68
C VAL A 119 9.31 -10.71 7.03
N HIS A 120 8.13 -11.23 7.37
CA HIS A 120 7.01 -10.39 7.82
C HIS A 120 7.32 -9.70 9.16
N VAL A 121 7.99 -10.38 10.10
CA VAL A 121 8.44 -9.77 11.36
C VAL A 121 9.44 -8.64 11.12
N HIS A 122 10.37 -8.79 10.16
CA HIS A 122 11.29 -7.70 9.80
C HIS A 122 10.56 -6.51 9.19
N ALA A 123 9.64 -6.76 8.25
CA ALA A 123 8.83 -5.71 7.64
C ALA A 123 7.99 -4.96 8.70
N LEU A 124 7.42 -5.70 9.66
CA LEU A 124 6.69 -5.12 10.78
C LEU A 124 7.59 -4.31 11.71
N ALA A 125 8.78 -4.80 12.05
CA ALA A 125 9.71 -4.11 12.94
C ALA A 125 10.19 -2.78 12.33
N VAL A 126 10.52 -2.77 11.04
CA VAL A 126 10.90 -1.54 10.32
C VAL A 126 9.72 -0.58 10.20
N SER A 127 8.52 -1.10 9.92
CA SER A 127 7.30 -0.29 9.86
C SER A 127 6.97 0.35 11.22
N ALA A 128 7.08 -0.40 12.31
CA ALA A 128 6.89 0.12 13.67
C ALA A 128 7.96 1.17 14.02
N ALA A 129 9.22 0.93 13.67
CA ALA A 129 10.28 1.92 13.86
C ALA A 129 10.04 3.21 13.05
N ALA A 130 9.47 3.11 11.85
CA ALA A 130 9.08 4.27 11.04
C ALA A 130 7.83 4.99 11.61
N ALA A 131 6.88 4.24 12.17
CA ALA A 131 5.65 4.78 12.75
C ALA A 131 5.85 5.48 14.09
N PHE A 132 6.83 5.05 14.90
CA PHE A 132 7.07 5.56 16.26
C PHE A 132 8.43 6.25 16.46
N GLY A 133 9.32 6.20 15.46
CA GLY A 133 10.62 6.87 15.49
C GLY A 133 10.55 8.37 15.17
N PRO A 134 11.67 9.11 15.28
CA PRO A 134 11.72 10.53 14.97
C PRO A 134 11.45 10.78 13.48
N GLN A 135 10.26 11.29 13.18
CA GLN A 135 9.81 11.59 11.82
C GLN A 135 10.29 12.99 11.40
N VAL A 136 11.50 13.06 10.83
CA VAL A 136 12.05 14.34 10.34
C VAL A 136 11.52 14.70 8.94
N LEU A 137 11.16 13.69 8.12
CA LEU A 137 10.77 13.85 6.70
C LEU A 137 9.66 12.86 6.25
N GLY A 138 9.07 12.08 7.16
CA GLY A 138 8.14 10.98 6.83
C GLY A 138 6.67 11.30 7.11
N ASP A 139 5.77 10.62 6.39
CA ASP A 139 4.32 10.64 6.68
C ASP A 139 4.05 9.98 8.03
N THR A 140 3.29 10.63 8.89
CA THR A 140 2.97 10.13 10.22
C THR A 140 1.81 9.13 10.15
N LEU A 141 1.80 8.12 11.02
CA LEU A 141 0.71 7.14 11.06
C LEU A 141 -0.60 7.78 11.55
N THR A 142 -0.53 8.57 12.61
CA THR A 142 -1.66 9.35 13.15
C THR A 142 -1.60 10.78 12.64
N LEU A 143 -2.73 11.46 12.49
CA LEU A 143 -2.72 12.93 12.33
C LEU A 143 -2.04 13.55 13.55
N LEU A 144 -1.20 14.57 13.34
CA LEU A 144 -0.67 15.37 14.45
C LEU A 144 -1.79 16.25 15.01
N ASP A 145 -1.67 16.65 16.27
CA ASP A 145 -2.64 17.53 16.94
C ASP A 145 -2.77 18.87 16.19
N GLY A 146 -3.81 18.99 15.34
CA GLY A 146 -4.11 20.21 14.58
C GLY A 146 -4.11 20.09 13.06
N GLU A 147 -3.73 18.93 12.50
CA GLU A 147 -3.86 18.67 11.05
C GLU A 147 -5.29 18.26 10.70
N THR A 148 -5.89 18.94 9.73
CA THR A 148 -7.17 18.54 9.13
C THR A 148 -6.91 17.47 8.07
N ASP A 149 -7.70 16.39 8.08
CA ASP A 149 -7.65 15.33 7.07
C ASP A 149 -7.76 15.92 5.65
N GLU A 150 -7.02 15.35 4.70
CA GLU A 150 -7.07 15.76 3.30
C GLU A 150 -8.50 15.58 2.75
N GLU A 151 -8.90 16.43 1.80
CA GLU A 151 -10.26 16.33 1.24
C GLU A 151 -10.46 14.95 0.58
N PRO A 152 -11.65 14.33 0.77
CA PRO A 152 -11.94 13.04 0.17
C PRO A 152 -11.74 13.07 -1.34
N TYR A 153 -10.82 12.23 -1.81
CA TYR A 153 -10.80 11.89 -3.22
C TYR A 153 -12.13 11.20 -3.53
N GLY A 154 -12.95 11.85 -4.35
CA GLY A 154 -14.27 11.35 -4.75
C GLY A 154 -14.20 9.92 -5.35
N LEU A 155 -15.36 9.39 -5.76
CA LEU A 155 -15.47 8.00 -6.24
C LEU A 155 -14.43 7.65 -7.30
N PHE A 156 -14.15 8.59 -8.20
CA PHE A 156 -13.09 8.50 -9.19
C PHE A 156 -12.00 9.51 -8.86
N VAL A 157 -10.80 8.99 -8.57
CA VAL A 157 -9.59 9.81 -8.49
C VAL A 157 -9.29 10.30 -9.91
N PRO A 158 -8.97 11.59 -10.12
CA PRO A 158 -8.57 12.06 -11.44
C PRO A 158 -7.39 11.22 -11.95
N LEU A 159 -7.49 10.71 -13.17
CA LEU A 159 -6.42 9.99 -13.85
C LEU A 159 -5.33 10.98 -14.25
N GLU A 160 -4.53 11.42 -13.28
CA GLU A 160 -3.30 12.15 -13.52
C GLU A 160 -2.17 11.14 -13.72
N SER A 161 -1.59 11.12 -14.92
CA SER A 161 -0.41 10.32 -15.20
C SER A 161 0.82 10.93 -14.51
N GLY A 162 1.46 10.19 -13.61
CA GLY A 162 2.67 10.61 -12.91
C GLY A 162 2.85 9.92 -11.55
N LEU A 163 3.93 10.26 -10.84
CA LEU A 163 4.14 9.90 -9.43
C LEU A 163 3.34 10.86 -8.53
N THR A 164 2.02 10.89 -8.69
CA THR A 164 1.12 11.78 -7.95
C THR A 164 0.39 11.04 -6.83
N PRO A 165 -0.06 11.73 -5.76
CA PRO A 165 -0.88 11.13 -4.70
C PRO A 165 -2.18 10.50 -5.22
N ALA A 166 -2.72 11.04 -6.31
CA ALA A 166 -3.88 10.50 -7.02
C ALA A 166 -3.60 9.09 -7.60
N ALA A 167 -2.45 8.91 -8.26
CA ALA A 167 -2.05 7.61 -8.79
C ALA A 167 -1.80 6.59 -7.67
N GLU A 168 -1.22 7.03 -6.56
CA GLU A 168 -1.02 6.20 -5.36
C GLU A 168 -2.36 5.68 -4.81
N MET A 169 -3.35 6.57 -4.67
CA MET A 169 -4.67 6.22 -4.17
C MET A 169 -5.41 5.24 -5.10
N LEU A 170 -5.34 5.46 -6.42
CA LEU A 170 -5.98 4.57 -7.40
C LEU A 170 -5.36 3.17 -7.38
N ASN A 171 -4.02 3.08 -7.37
CA ASN A 171 -3.32 1.80 -7.28
C ASN A 171 -3.58 1.11 -5.94
N GLY A 172 -3.64 1.87 -4.84
CA GLY A 172 -4.01 1.37 -3.52
C GLY A 172 -5.42 0.77 -3.49
N ARG A 173 -6.43 1.46 -4.04
CA ARG A 173 -7.81 0.95 -4.15
C ARG A 173 -7.86 -0.34 -4.99
N LEU A 174 -7.20 -0.35 -6.15
CA LEU A 174 -7.15 -1.55 -7.01
C LEU A 174 -6.44 -2.71 -6.32
N ALA A 175 -5.34 -2.45 -5.61
CA ALA A 175 -4.61 -3.46 -4.84
C ALA A 175 -5.49 -4.06 -3.72
N MET A 176 -6.22 -3.22 -2.98
CA MET A 176 -7.15 -3.66 -1.94
C MET A 176 -8.28 -4.52 -2.49
N LEU A 177 -8.92 -4.10 -3.59
CA LEU A 177 -9.94 -4.91 -4.27
C LEU A 177 -9.37 -6.23 -4.81
N GLY A 178 -8.15 -6.20 -5.33
CA GLY A 178 -7.44 -7.39 -5.81
C GLY A 178 -7.22 -8.42 -4.71
N LEU A 179 -6.81 -8.00 -3.51
CA LEU A 179 -6.61 -8.93 -2.38
C LEU A 179 -7.94 -9.58 -1.96
N ILE A 180 -9.03 -8.81 -1.91
CA ILE A 180 -10.36 -9.33 -1.59
C ILE A 180 -10.80 -10.36 -2.65
N ALA A 181 -10.57 -10.07 -3.93
CA ALA A 181 -10.91 -10.97 -5.02
C ALA A 181 -10.11 -12.29 -4.96
N VAL A 182 -8.80 -12.23 -4.70
CA VAL A 182 -7.96 -13.45 -4.59
C VAL A 182 -8.36 -14.29 -3.38
N VAL A 183 -8.60 -13.68 -2.22
CA VAL A 183 -9.05 -14.42 -1.03
C VAL A 183 -10.40 -15.08 -1.30
N SER A 184 -11.34 -14.35 -1.91
CA SER A 184 -12.65 -14.88 -2.26
C SER A 184 -12.56 -16.03 -3.27
N ALA A 185 -11.68 -15.90 -4.27
CA ALA A 185 -11.44 -16.94 -5.28
C ALA A 185 -10.76 -18.18 -4.67
N SER A 186 -9.82 -18.01 -3.74
CA SER A 186 -9.20 -19.12 -2.99
C SER A 186 -10.24 -19.85 -2.14
N MET A 187 -11.11 -19.11 -1.44
CA MET A 187 -12.21 -19.71 -0.68
C MET A 187 -13.20 -20.47 -1.57
N ALA A 188 -13.53 -19.94 -2.74
CA ALA A 188 -14.48 -20.56 -3.66
C ALA A 188 -13.92 -21.80 -4.38
N SER A 189 -12.62 -21.79 -4.70
CA SER A 189 -11.97 -22.86 -5.46
C SER A 189 -11.27 -23.91 -4.58
N GLY A 190 -11.00 -23.60 -3.32
CA GLY A 190 -10.23 -24.47 -2.41
C GLY A 190 -8.74 -24.56 -2.75
N MET A 191 -8.25 -23.75 -3.70
CA MET A 191 -6.85 -23.68 -4.10
C MET A 191 -6.07 -22.72 -3.20
N ASP A 192 -4.76 -22.94 -3.08
CA ASP A 192 -3.89 -22.02 -2.33
C ASP A 192 -3.84 -20.65 -3.01
N ILE A 193 -3.61 -19.60 -2.21
CA ILE A 193 -3.54 -18.21 -2.69
C ILE A 193 -2.48 -18.07 -3.80
N LEU A 194 -1.33 -18.73 -3.66
CA LEU A 194 -0.26 -18.69 -4.67
C LEU A 194 -0.68 -19.36 -5.98
N GLU A 195 -1.53 -20.39 -5.94
CA GLU A 195 -2.05 -21.06 -7.13
C GLU A 195 -3.08 -20.19 -7.85
N VAL A 196 -3.98 -19.55 -7.10
CA VAL A 196 -4.95 -18.59 -7.65
C VAL A 196 -4.23 -17.44 -8.36
N VAL A 197 -3.18 -16.90 -7.72
CA VAL A 197 -2.35 -15.83 -8.31
C VAL A 197 -1.59 -16.37 -9.53
N ASN A 198 -1.05 -17.58 -9.47
CA ASN A 198 -0.35 -18.19 -10.60
C ASN A 198 -1.28 -18.35 -11.82
N ILE A 199 -2.51 -18.82 -11.63
CA ILE A 199 -3.52 -18.90 -12.69
C ILE A 199 -3.82 -17.50 -13.25
N GLY A 200 -3.95 -16.50 -12.37
CA GLY A 200 -4.16 -15.10 -12.77
C GLY A 200 -3.05 -14.51 -13.63
N VAL A 201 -1.79 -14.96 -13.46
CA VAL A 201 -0.62 -14.52 -14.25
C VAL A 201 -0.36 -15.46 -15.45
N GLY A 202 -1.26 -16.40 -15.73
CA GLY A 202 -1.14 -17.33 -16.87
C GLY A 202 -0.15 -18.48 -16.64
N GLY A 203 0.13 -18.82 -15.38
CA GLY A 203 0.97 -19.95 -14.99
C GLY A 203 2.46 -19.64 -14.87
N LEU A 204 2.88 -18.39 -15.10
CA LEU A 204 4.30 -17.99 -15.15
C LEU A 204 4.97 -17.89 -13.78
N LEU A 205 4.20 -17.76 -12.70
CA LEU A 205 4.72 -17.45 -11.37
C LEU A 205 5.29 -18.68 -10.66
N LEU A 206 4.67 -19.84 -10.88
CA LEU A 206 5.16 -21.14 -10.42
C LEU A 206 5.82 -21.96 -11.54
N ALA A 207 5.95 -21.41 -12.75
CA ALA A 207 6.69 -22.06 -13.83
C ALA A 207 8.19 -22.15 -13.49
N LYS A 208 8.79 -23.30 -13.81
CA LYS A 208 10.23 -23.55 -13.76
C LYS A 208 10.85 -23.38 -15.14
#